data_AF-K6XVS3-F1
#
_entry.id   AF-K6XVS3-F1
#
_cell.length_a   1.000
_cell.length_b   1.000
_cell.length_c   1.000
_cell.angle_alpha   90.00
_cell.angle_beta   90.00
_cell.angle_gamma   90.00
#
_symmetry.space_group_name_H-M   'P 1'
#
loop_
_entity.id
_entity.type
_entity.pdbx_description
1 polymer ?
#
loop_
_entity_poly.entity_id
_entity_poly.type
_entity_poly.pdbx_seq_one_letter_code
_entity_poly.pdbx_strand_id
1 'polypeptide(L)'
;MLNNHQKVTAAYTFGTGAGWHGWMPMLERLKVSFMWNIIAPILTRYKGYLGWSALGMGEDLPLDVYKQWKRWCSFPHYFFHDPQYPEMHEKYEQISMPLKAVNAIDDKWALPHSRDVFMAYYKNVTLHTADIDPKEFGLNEIGHMGYFYAAASGLWDDVFSFFTSQLPKTAN
;
A
#
# COMPACT_ATOMS: atom_id res chain seq x y z
N MET A 1 -4.20 9.44 10.34
CA MET A 1 -3.25 8.70 11.20
C MET A 1 -3.98 8.20 12.43
N LEU A 2 -3.65 7.02 12.94
CA LEU A 2 -4.21 6.51 14.20
C LEU A 2 -3.76 7.40 15.36
N ASN A 3 -4.69 7.92 16.16
CA ASN A 3 -4.40 8.83 17.29
C ASN A 3 -3.51 8.20 18.38
N ASN A 4 -3.29 6.90 18.33
CA ASN A 4 -2.54 6.09 19.27
C ASN A 4 -1.39 5.32 18.61
N HIS A 5 -0.85 5.81 17.48
CA HIS A 5 0.25 5.16 16.75
C HIS A 5 1.49 4.89 17.64
N GLN A 6 1.74 5.72 18.65
CA GLN A 6 2.77 5.53 19.67
C GLN A 6 2.60 4.28 20.54
N LYS A 7 1.42 3.64 20.53
CA LYS A 7 1.18 2.35 21.21
C LYS A 7 1.53 1.14 20.34
N VAL A 8 1.87 1.36 19.06
CA VAL A 8 2.25 0.30 18.13
C VAL A 8 3.74 0.03 18.30
N THR A 9 4.10 -1.19 18.70
CA THR A 9 5.50 -1.59 18.93
C THR A 9 6.29 -1.71 17.63
N ALA A 10 5.67 -2.23 16.57
CA ALA A 10 6.27 -2.41 15.25
C ALA A 10 5.18 -2.58 14.20
N ALA A 11 5.51 -2.39 12.93
CA ALA A 11 4.59 -2.63 11.81
C ALA A 11 5.26 -3.40 10.67
N TYR A 12 4.46 -4.24 10.01
CA TYR A 12 4.83 -4.96 8.81
C TYR A 12 3.77 -4.68 7.74
N THR A 13 4.18 -4.37 6.51
CA THR A 13 3.25 -4.09 5.41
C THR A 13 3.58 -4.92 4.19
N PHE A 14 2.54 -5.49 3.57
CA PHE A 14 2.60 -6.03 2.21
C PHE A 14 2.02 -5.04 1.20
N GLY A 15 2.55 -5.00 -0.02
CA GLY A 15 1.93 -4.30 -1.16
C GLY A 15 1.70 -2.81 -0.93
N THR A 16 2.48 -2.16 -0.07
CA THR A 16 2.35 -0.71 0.16
C THR A 16 3.04 0.06 -0.95
N GLY A 17 2.44 1.16 -1.40
CA GLY A 17 3.06 2.04 -2.39
C GLY A 17 2.27 3.31 -2.59
N ALA A 18 2.86 4.24 -3.34
CA ALA A 18 2.16 5.41 -3.84
C ALA A 18 1.17 4.96 -4.94
N GLY A 19 -0.13 5.18 -4.73
CA GLY A 19 -1.20 4.75 -5.64
C GLY A 19 -1.24 5.46 -7.01
N TRP A 20 -0.16 6.14 -7.40
CA TRP A 20 -0.04 6.83 -8.67
C TRP A 20 0.21 5.84 -9.80
N HIS A 21 -0.65 5.89 -10.82
CA HIS A 21 -0.55 5.03 -11.99
C HIS A 21 0.79 5.16 -12.75
N GLY A 22 1.54 6.25 -12.55
CA GLY A 22 2.84 6.46 -13.17
C GLY A 22 3.94 5.51 -12.68
N TRP A 23 3.75 4.89 -11.51
CA TRP A 23 4.65 3.85 -10.98
C TRP A 23 4.32 2.43 -11.48
N MET A 24 3.24 2.26 -12.22
CA MET A 24 2.81 0.97 -12.75
C MET A 24 3.44 0.69 -14.13
N PRO A 25 3.59 -0.58 -14.54
CA PRO A 25 3.99 -0.92 -15.90
C PRO A 25 3.05 -0.30 -16.95
N MET A 26 3.56 0.00 -18.15
CA MET A 26 2.83 0.78 -19.17
C MET A 26 1.38 0.31 -19.40
N LEU A 27 1.16 -0.99 -19.60
CA LEU A 27 -0.17 -1.52 -19.87
C LEU A 27 -1.11 -1.34 -18.66
N GLU A 28 -0.60 -1.56 -17.45
CA GLU A 28 -1.38 -1.41 -16.23
C GLU A 28 -1.69 0.06 -15.93
N ARG A 29 -0.71 0.93 -16.15
CA ARG A 29 -0.88 2.39 -16.11
C ARG A 29 -2.02 2.86 -17.00
N LEU A 30 -2.10 2.36 -18.24
CA LEU A 30 -3.17 2.72 -19.18
C LEU A 30 -4.54 2.23 -18.68
N LYS A 31 -4.63 0.98 -18.22
CA LYS A 31 -5.87 0.42 -17.65
C LYS A 31 -6.37 1.24 -16.46
N VAL A 32 -5.49 1.51 -15.50
CA VAL A 32 -5.83 2.28 -14.28
C VAL A 32 -6.17 3.73 -14.64
N SER A 33 -5.48 4.33 -15.60
CA SER A 33 -5.83 5.67 -16.10
C SER A 33 -7.22 5.70 -16.75
N PHE A 34 -7.56 4.70 -17.56
CA PHE A 34 -8.89 4.58 -18.17
C PHE A 34 -9.97 4.38 -17.11
N MET A 35 -9.69 3.53 -16.13
CA MET A 35 -10.58 3.28 -14.99
C MET A 35 -10.89 4.58 -14.22
N TRP A 36 -9.87 5.36 -13.86
CA TRP A 36 -10.05 6.60 -13.10
C TRP A 36 -10.76 7.72 -13.87
N ASN A 37 -10.53 7.80 -15.18
CA ASN A 37 -11.01 8.93 -16.00
C ASN A 37 -12.31 8.66 -16.74
N ILE A 38 -12.66 7.39 -16.98
CA ILE A 38 -13.84 7.01 -17.75
C ILE A 38 -14.81 6.18 -16.91
N ILE A 39 -14.39 4.99 -16.45
CA ILE A 39 -15.29 4.04 -15.78
C ILE A 39 -15.82 4.61 -14.45
N ALA A 40 -14.91 5.04 -13.57
CA ALA A 40 -15.28 5.51 -12.23
C ALA A 40 -16.19 6.76 -12.25
N PRO A 41 -15.95 7.80 -13.09
CA PRO A 41 -16.88 8.93 -13.22
C PRO A 41 -18.27 8.54 -13.72
N ILE A 42 -18.37 7.58 -14.65
CA ILE A 42 -19.66 7.10 -15.16
C ILE A 42 -20.42 6.36 -14.06
N LEU A 43 -19.77 5.41 -13.36
CA LEU A 43 -20.39 4.68 -12.27
C LEU A 43 -20.86 5.61 -11.14
N THR A 44 -20.00 6.52 -10.71
CA THR A 44 -20.30 7.44 -9.60
C THR A 44 -21.41 8.43 -9.94
N ARG A 45 -21.52 8.86 -11.22
CA ARG A 45 -22.64 9.70 -11.67
C ARG A 45 -23.98 8.96 -11.65
N TYR A 46 -23.98 7.66 -11.99
CA TYR A 46 -25.21 6.87 -12.03
C TYR A 46 -25.63 6.36 -10.64
N LYS A 47 -24.68 5.88 -9.83
CA LYS A 47 -24.94 5.23 -8.54
C LYS A 47 -24.85 6.17 -7.34
N GLY A 48 -24.16 7.31 -7.47
CA GLY A 48 -23.82 8.19 -6.33
C GLY A 48 -22.67 7.67 -5.46
N TYR A 49 -22.02 6.56 -5.84
CA TYR A 49 -20.87 5.95 -5.16
C TYR A 49 -20.04 5.13 -6.16
N LEU A 50 -18.80 4.77 -5.80
CA LEU A 50 -17.97 3.90 -6.64
C LEU A 50 -18.31 2.44 -6.34
N GLY A 51 -18.97 1.76 -7.27
CA GLY A 51 -19.38 0.38 -7.12
C GLY A 51 -18.26 -0.63 -7.35
N TRP A 52 -17.22 -0.65 -6.50
CA TRP A 52 -16.08 -1.56 -6.66
C TRP A 52 -16.45 -3.03 -6.51
N SER A 53 -17.46 -3.32 -5.69
CA SER A 53 -17.97 -4.68 -5.51
C SER A 53 -18.50 -5.26 -6.84
N ALA A 54 -19.18 -4.42 -7.62
CA ALA A 54 -19.73 -4.78 -8.93
C ALA A 54 -18.64 -5.02 -10.00
N LEU A 55 -17.41 -4.57 -9.75
CA LEU A 55 -16.25 -4.78 -10.61
C LEU A 55 -15.28 -5.83 -10.04
N GLY A 56 -15.60 -6.43 -8.88
CA GLY A 56 -14.76 -7.42 -8.21
C GLY A 56 -13.45 -6.86 -7.65
N MET A 57 -13.36 -5.54 -7.42
CA MET A 57 -12.13 -4.85 -7.00
C MET A 57 -12.18 -4.36 -5.54
N GLY A 58 -13.01 -5.00 -4.71
CA GLY A 58 -13.15 -4.70 -3.29
C GLY A 58 -14.50 -4.07 -2.93
N GLU A 59 -14.53 -3.31 -1.84
CA GLU A 59 -15.75 -2.73 -1.27
C GLU A 59 -16.18 -1.43 -1.97
N ASP A 60 -17.48 -1.17 -1.96
CA ASP A 60 -18.05 0.05 -2.50
C ASP A 60 -17.58 1.29 -1.73
N LEU A 61 -17.18 2.34 -2.46
CA LEU A 61 -16.64 3.56 -1.84
C LEU A 61 -17.66 4.70 -1.92
N PRO A 62 -17.93 5.39 -0.78
CA PRO A 62 -18.68 6.64 -0.79
C PRO A 62 -18.06 7.66 -1.74
N LEU A 63 -18.90 8.51 -2.34
CA LEU A 63 -18.46 9.44 -3.39
C LEU A 63 -17.28 10.32 -2.99
N ASP A 64 -17.28 10.85 -1.77
CA ASP A 64 -16.23 11.76 -1.33
C ASP A 64 -14.92 11.03 -1.00
N VAL A 65 -15.00 9.78 -0.53
CA VAL A 65 -13.85 8.88 -0.39
C VAL A 65 -13.24 8.60 -1.76
N TYR A 66 -14.07 8.27 -2.76
CA TYR A 66 -13.62 8.09 -4.14
C TYR A 66 -12.91 9.34 -4.68
N LYS A 67 -13.52 10.52 -4.55
CA LYS A 67 -12.95 11.78 -5.08
C LYS A 67 -11.59 12.08 -4.45
N GLN A 68 -11.49 11.94 -3.13
CA GLN A 68 -10.26 12.13 -2.39
C GLN A 68 -9.19 11.14 -2.85
N TRP A 69 -9.54 9.85 -2.92
CA TRP A 69 -8.59 8.81 -3.29
C TRP A 69 -8.11 8.95 -4.74
N LYS A 70 -9.02 9.19 -5.69
CA LYS A 70 -8.66 9.50 -7.09
C LYS A 70 -7.68 10.67 -7.17
N ARG A 71 -7.89 11.72 -6.36
CA ARG A 71 -7.01 12.88 -6.32
C ARG A 71 -5.64 12.51 -5.78
N TRP A 72 -5.53 11.72 -4.71
CA TRP A 72 -4.25 11.22 -4.23
C TRP A 72 -3.52 10.37 -5.26
N CYS A 73 -4.23 9.51 -5.98
CA CYS A 73 -3.70 8.71 -7.08
C CYS A 73 -3.27 9.54 -8.31
N SER A 74 -3.47 10.86 -8.31
CA SER A 74 -2.96 11.75 -9.37
C SER A 74 -1.58 12.34 -9.05
N PHE A 75 -1.09 12.20 -7.82
CA PHE A 75 0.22 12.71 -7.39
C PHE A 75 1.28 11.60 -7.33
N PRO A 76 2.49 11.80 -7.89
CA PRO A 76 3.56 10.80 -7.82
C PRO A 76 3.92 10.37 -6.40
N HIS A 77 3.84 11.27 -5.43
CA HIS A 77 4.07 10.98 -4.02
C HIS A 77 2.77 10.91 -3.22
N TYR A 78 1.66 10.54 -3.87
CA TYR A 78 0.37 10.29 -3.24
C TYR A 78 -0.12 11.47 -2.39
N PHE A 79 -0.76 11.22 -1.23
CA PHE A 79 -1.26 12.29 -0.36
C PHE A 79 -0.16 13.20 0.22
N PHE A 80 1.13 12.83 0.15
CA PHE A 80 2.20 13.71 0.61
C PHE A 80 2.37 14.94 -0.28
N HIS A 81 1.98 14.87 -1.55
CA HIS A 81 2.00 16.02 -2.47
C HIS A 81 0.64 16.68 -2.63
N ASP A 82 -0.31 16.34 -1.77
CA ASP A 82 -1.63 16.95 -1.77
C ASP A 82 -1.60 18.29 -0.99
N PRO A 83 -1.82 19.45 -1.64
CA PRO A 83 -1.81 20.74 -0.96
C PRO A 83 -2.96 20.94 0.03
N GLN A 84 -3.99 20.09 0.02
CA GLN A 84 -5.06 20.11 1.03
C GLN A 84 -4.67 19.40 2.34
N TYR A 85 -3.56 18.64 2.34
CA TYR A 85 -3.06 17.93 3.51
C TYR A 85 -1.56 18.18 3.73
N PRO A 86 -1.13 19.45 3.89
CA PRO A 86 0.28 19.79 4.06
C PRO A 86 0.90 19.13 5.30
N GLU A 87 0.08 18.81 6.30
CA GLU A 87 0.53 18.21 7.55
C GLU A 87 0.84 16.70 7.46
N MET A 88 0.65 16.05 6.31
CA MET A 88 0.93 14.61 6.17
C MET A 88 2.40 14.27 6.35
N HIS A 89 3.32 15.15 5.93
CA HIS A 89 4.76 14.94 6.15
C HIS A 89 5.05 14.88 7.65
N GLU A 90 4.64 15.92 8.38
CA GLU A 90 4.84 16.02 9.82
C GLU A 90 4.21 14.84 10.58
N LYS A 91 3.00 14.42 10.18
CA LYS A 91 2.35 13.25 10.79
C LYS A 91 3.17 11.98 10.59
N TYR A 92 3.64 11.70 9.37
CA TYR A 92 4.41 10.47 9.12
C TYR A 92 5.83 10.51 9.69
N GLU A 93 6.42 11.70 9.84
CA GLU A 93 7.67 11.89 10.58
C GLU A 93 7.54 11.58 12.07
N GLN A 94 6.35 11.71 12.69
CA GLN A 94 6.14 11.32 14.09
C GLN A 94 6.18 9.80 14.33
N ILE A 95 6.24 8.98 13.27
CA ILE A 95 6.34 7.54 13.39
C ILE A 95 7.81 7.17 13.65
N SER A 96 8.05 6.45 14.76
CA SER A 96 9.38 6.01 15.15
C SER A 96 9.49 4.51 15.46
N MET A 97 8.40 3.76 15.28
CA MET A 97 8.42 2.31 15.49
C MET A 97 9.21 1.60 14.37
N PRO A 98 9.86 0.46 14.64
CA PRO A 98 10.38 -0.43 13.60
C PRO A 98 9.32 -0.75 12.56
N LEU A 99 9.68 -0.62 11.28
CA LEU A 99 8.77 -0.82 10.15
C LEU A 99 9.43 -1.71 9.11
N LYS A 100 8.74 -2.77 8.69
CA LYS A 100 9.16 -3.61 7.57
C LYS A 100 8.14 -3.52 6.43
N ALA A 101 8.62 -3.16 5.24
CA ALA A 101 7.79 -2.92 4.06
C ALA A 101 8.21 -3.85 2.91
N VAL A 102 7.33 -4.78 2.55
CA VAL A 102 7.68 -5.86 1.63
C VAL A 102 6.71 -5.93 0.47
N ASN A 103 7.25 -6.00 -0.75
CA ASN A 103 6.46 -5.94 -1.96
C ASN A 103 6.95 -7.01 -2.94
N ALA A 104 6.02 -7.71 -3.58
CA ALA A 104 6.32 -8.63 -4.65
C ALA A 104 6.67 -7.88 -5.93
N ILE A 105 7.63 -8.39 -6.68
CA ILE A 105 8.09 -7.78 -7.93
C ILE A 105 7.04 -7.87 -9.06
N ASP A 106 6.02 -8.71 -8.88
CA ASP A 106 4.91 -8.88 -9.81
C ASP A 106 3.62 -8.16 -9.37
N ASP A 107 3.64 -7.45 -8.23
CA ASP A 107 2.57 -6.54 -7.81
C ASP A 107 2.60 -5.26 -8.68
N LYS A 108 1.82 -5.30 -9.77
CA LYS A 108 1.78 -4.21 -10.76
C LYS A 108 1.22 -2.90 -10.21
N TRP A 109 0.53 -2.91 -9.06
CA TRP A 109 -0.07 -1.72 -8.46
C TRP A 109 0.83 -1.11 -7.38
N ALA A 110 1.64 -1.94 -6.70
CA ALA A 110 2.59 -1.51 -5.69
C ALA A 110 3.97 -2.16 -5.93
N LEU A 111 4.60 -1.87 -7.06
CA LEU A 111 5.98 -2.30 -7.33
C LEU A 111 6.94 -1.77 -6.25
N PRO A 112 8.10 -2.43 -6.01
CA PRO A 112 9.11 -1.97 -5.06
C PRO A 112 9.45 -0.48 -5.14
N HIS A 113 9.57 0.07 -6.34
CA HIS A 113 9.84 1.51 -6.49
C HIS A 113 8.70 2.39 -5.97
N SER A 114 7.44 1.98 -6.15
CA SER A 114 6.27 2.66 -5.58
C SER A 114 6.26 2.60 -4.04
N ARG A 115 6.66 1.47 -3.46
CA ARG A 115 6.90 1.32 -2.02
C ARG A 115 7.96 2.31 -1.56
N ASP A 116 9.11 2.37 -2.22
CA ASP A 116 10.24 3.21 -1.79
C ASP A 116 9.85 4.70 -1.80
N VAL A 117 9.12 5.14 -2.82
CA VAL A 117 8.56 6.50 -2.90
C VAL A 117 7.62 6.81 -1.72
N PHE A 118 6.79 5.86 -1.32
CA PHE A 118 5.88 6.04 -0.19
C PHE A 118 6.60 5.98 1.15
N MET A 119 7.52 5.04 1.33
CA MET A 119 8.24 4.82 2.57
C MET A 119 9.30 5.90 2.86
N ALA A 120 9.74 6.67 1.86
CA ALA A 120 10.63 7.81 2.03
C ALA A 120 10.12 8.90 2.99
N TYR A 121 8.82 8.92 3.29
CA TYR A 121 8.21 9.87 4.22
C TYR A 121 8.22 9.42 5.69
N TYR A 122 8.61 8.18 5.97
CA TYR A 122 8.80 7.66 7.33
C TYR A 122 10.23 7.94 7.81
N LYS A 123 10.56 9.20 8.10
CA LYS A 123 11.96 9.60 8.33
C LYS A 123 12.58 9.12 9.64
N ASN A 124 11.76 8.85 10.65
CA ASN A 124 12.22 8.54 12.01
C ASN A 124 12.09 7.05 12.37
N VAL A 125 11.81 6.17 11.40
CA VAL A 125 11.70 4.73 11.63
C VAL A 125 12.99 4.00 11.30
N THR A 126 13.22 2.85 11.95
CA THR A 126 14.12 1.83 11.41
C THR A 126 13.36 1.08 10.31
N LEU A 127 13.58 1.49 9.06
CA LEU A 127 12.92 0.92 7.88
C LEU A 127 13.69 -0.29 7.36
N HIS A 128 13.00 -1.42 7.25
CA HIS A 128 13.46 -2.59 6.50
C HIS A 128 12.61 -2.75 5.25
N THR A 129 13.24 -2.87 4.08
CA THR A 129 12.52 -3.17 2.83
C THR A 129 12.95 -4.52 2.28
N ALA A 130 12.04 -5.23 1.63
CA ALA A 130 12.37 -6.44 0.89
C ALA A 130 11.50 -6.57 -0.37
N ASP A 131 12.12 -7.08 -1.42
CA ASP A 131 11.46 -7.39 -2.69
C ASP A 131 11.26 -8.90 -2.74
N ILE A 132 10.04 -9.35 -3.00
CA ILE A 132 9.72 -10.78 -3.09
C ILE A 132 9.67 -11.19 -4.56
N ASP A 133 10.50 -12.15 -4.96
CA ASP A 133 10.26 -12.92 -6.18
C ASP A 133 9.35 -14.11 -5.85
N PRO A 134 8.14 -14.22 -6.45
CA PRO A 134 7.25 -15.36 -6.26
C PRO A 134 7.94 -16.72 -6.41
N LYS A 135 8.94 -16.82 -7.29
CA LYS A 135 9.65 -18.07 -7.58
C LYS A 135 10.47 -18.59 -6.40
N GLU A 136 10.96 -17.71 -5.54
CA GLU A 136 11.68 -18.10 -4.32
C GLU A 136 10.78 -18.87 -3.34
N PHE A 137 9.47 -18.70 -3.47
CA PHE A 137 8.44 -19.36 -2.68
C PHE A 137 7.70 -20.46 -3.46
N GLY A 138 8.19 -20.82 -4.65
CA GLY A 138 7.55 -21.82 -5.52
C GLY A 138 6.21 -21.36 -6.09
N LEU A 139 5.95 -20.05 -6.13
CA LEU A 139 4.72 -19.47 -6.63
C LEU A 139 4.89 -18.98 -8.07
N ASN A 140 3.82 -19.10 -8.86
CA ASN A 140 3.79 -18.54 -10.21
C ASN A 140 3.55 -17.02 -10.19
N GLU A 141 2.70 -16.55 -9.27
CA GLU A 141 2.30 -15.15 -9.11
C GLU A 141 1.91 -14.91 -7.64
N ILE A 142 2.26 -13.74 -7.11
CA ILE A 142 1.71 -13.17 -5.88
C ILE A 142 0.74 -12.04 -6.26
N GLY A 143 1.18 -11.08 -7.08
CA GLY A 143 0.37 -9.93 -7.47
C GLY A 143 -0.07 -9.09 -6.25
N HIS A 144 -1.12 -8.27 -6.40
CA HIS A 144 -1.48 -7.31 -5.36
C HIS A 144 -2.14 -7.93 -4.11
N MET A 145 -2.93 -8.99 -4.29
CA MET A 145 -3.69 -9.63 -3.20
C MET A 145 -3.11 -10.97 -2.74
N GLY A 146 -2.21 -11.59 -3.52
CA GLY A 146 -1.79 -12.96 -3.27
C GLY A 146 -0.95 -13.16 -2.02
N TYR A 147 -0.42 -12.09 -1.40
CA TYR A 147 0.28 -12.15 -0.11
C TYR A 147 -0.55 -12.85 0.98
N PHE A 148 -1.88 -12.79 0.88
CA PHE A 148 -2.81 -13.30 1.88
C PHE A 148 -3.43 -14.66 1.49
N TYR A 149 -3.08 -15.22 0.34
CA TYR A 149 -3.57 -16.53 -0.06
C TYR A 149 -2.79 -17.64 0.66
N ALA A 150 -3.46 -18.76 0.94
CA ALA A 150 -2.85 -19.89 1.64
C ALA A 150 -1.58 -20.43 0.96
N ALA A 151 -1.52 -20.35 -0.38
CA ALA A 151 -0.33 -20.71 -1.16
C ALA A 151 0.90 -19.86 -0.79
N ALA A 152 0.70 -18.60 -0.39
CA ALA A 152 1.75 -17.68 0.01
C ALA A 152 2.08 -17.73 1.51
N SER A 153 1.62 -18.75 2.24
CA SER A 153 1.88 -18.90 3.68
C SER A 153 3.37 -18.89 4.05
N GLY A 154 4.26 -19.33 3.15
CA GLY A 154 5.71 -19.24 3.35
C GLY A 154 6.25 -17.81 3.50
N LEU A 155 5.52 -16.79 3.02
CA LEU A 155 5.88 -15.37 3.25
C LEU A 155 5.70 -14.98 4.72
N TRP A 156 4.82 -15.66 5.46
CA TRP A 156 4.42 -15.23 6.79
C TRP A 156 5.45 -15.59 7.87
N ASP A 157 6.37 -16.53 7.58
CA ASP A 157 7.49 -16.85 8.47
C ASP A 157 8.39 -15.63 8.72
N ASP A 158 8.58 -14.80 7.70
CA ASP A 158 9.31 -13.53 7.82
C ASP A 158 8.54 -12.51 8.69
N VAL A 159 7.21 -12.50 8.61
CA VAL A 159 6.34 -11.66 9.46
C VAL A 159 6.50 -12.06 10.92
N PHE A 160 6.41 -13.35 11.23
CA PHE A 160 6.59 -13.86 12.58
C PHE A 160 8.00 -13.60 13.11
N SER A 161 9.02 -13.82 12.28
CA SER A 161 10.42 -13.56 12.63
C SER A 161 10.66 -12.09 12.95
N PHE A 162 10.12 -11.18 12.11
CA PHE A 162 10.20 -9.75 12.34
C PHE A 162 9.56 -9.37 13.68
N PHE A 163 8.30 -9.73 13.93
CA PHE A 163 7.65 -9.34 15.18
C PHE A 163 8.28 -9.98 16.42
N THR A 164 8.75 -11.24 16.33
CA THR A 164 9.45 -11.90 17.43
C THR A 164 10.74 -11.15 17.80
N SER A 165 11.46 -10.61 16.81
CA SER A 165 12.68 -9.83 17.05
C SER A 165 12.44 -8.49 17.76
N GLN A 166 11.19 -8.00 17.77
CA GLN A 166 10.79 -6.76 18.44
C GLN A 166 10.25 -7.00 19.86
N LEU A 167 10.04 -8.25 20.26
CA LEU A 167 9.63 -8.55 21.62
C LEU A 167 10.79 -8.28 22.59
N PRO A 168 10.51 -7.81 23.83
CA PRO A 168 11.53 -7.69 24.84
C PRO A 168 12.22 -9.03 25.04
N LYS A 169 13.55 -9.07 25.04
CA LYS A 169 14.27 -10.25 25.48
C LYS A 169 13.90 -10.49 26.94
N THR A 170 13.23 -11.60 27.24
CA THR A 170 12.99 -12.00 28.62
C THR A 170 14.34 -12.12 29.32
N ALA A 171 14.55 -11.32 30.37
CA ALA A 171 15.68 -11.49 31.26
C ALA A 171 15.52 -12.86 31.95
N ASN A 172 16.45 -13.78 31.67
CA ASN A 172 16.62 -15.01 32.45
C ASN A 172 17.25 -14.69 33.80
#